data_AF-A0A1H6J9J3-F1
#
_entry.id   AF-A0A1H6J9J3-F1
#
_cell.length_a   1.000
_cell.length_b   1.000
_cell.length_c   1.000
_cell.angle_alpha   90.00
_cell.angle_beta   90.00
_cell.angle_gamma   90.00
#
_symmetry.space_group_name_H-M   'P 1'
#
loop_
_entity.id
_entity.type
_entity.pdbx_description
1 polymer ?
#
loop_
_entity_poly.entity_id
_entity_poly.type
_entity_poly.pdbx_seq_one_letter_code
_entity_poly.pdbx_strand_id
1 'polypeptide(L)'
;MINYYVVLEIPNFSDEAVIKKAYRTLSKKYHPDINKDPFATTYFLKINEAYDFLMDANKRMLLHQYLHAVANQASTKTNYTQSNLQKNRQYSPPVTKPLIHVFQVNKKHFAVNDLVLLQWNVSQCKAVHINVLGNVSFAGTHYLKMDHFADEIIILMTITGLDNTAYKYQIKLLYDNSNPAEKAFQKIKLQFPDVDEAHFKKETFFGMNARINKNEFKNRLVFLSIPMVLNTFLFLFSTIQIVSFLIHIVLLWVIFSQCYKRIHDIEKLKNNVWQLFIPLYNLFLVKELLVSDSEATENKFGLPPKQSSKTFLNWISDKLKQLNNRMPFIYKISFGSFALLVLLVFFKTIKSFNETEVRLTSHYIETSRPQSNGRIYRDYFVVFNDEISVNVTENDFYEILSKRKYDTYKIARNNTNEIQYVRLINSNTDKDTRINFGVLHSSNPLLLLISLLFLSQLYVFNNLTAPNELAFTKGYMFFSFMVYLYGIYHTIF
;
A
#
# COMPACT_ATOMS: atom_id res chain seq x y z
N MET A 1 -30.89 -2.64 18.20
CA MET A 1 -31.88 -3.26 17.30
C MET A 1 -32.60 -2.14 16.56
N ILE A 2 -32.70 -2.21 15.22
CA ILE A 2 -33.36 -1.18 14.41
C ILE A 2 -34.87 -1.33 14.56
N ASN A 3 -35.61 -0.23 14.75
CA ASN A 3 -37.07 -0.29 14.77
C ASN A 3 -37.61 -0.27 13.33
N TYR A 4 -37.93 -1.44 12.79
CA TYR A 4 -38.40 -1.59 11.41
C TYR A 4 -39.77 -0.96 11.14
N TYR A 5 -40.60 -0.71 12.18
CA TYR A 5 -41.84 0.07 12.01
C TYR A 5 -41.55 1.52 11.58
N VAL A 6 -40.46 2.09 12.11
CA VAL A 6 -40.01 3.45 11.76
C VAL A 6 -39.44 3.49 10.33
N VAL A 7 -38.79 2.41 9.87
CA VAL A 7 -38.27 2.32 8.49
C VAL A 7 -39.40 2.30 7.46
N LEU A 8 -40.54 1.70 7.81
CA LEU A 8 -41.75 1.71 6.98
C LEU A 8 -42.67 2.92 7.26
N GLU A 9 -42.24 3.89 8.08
CA GLU A 9 -43.00 5.10 8.43
C GLU A 9 -44.40 4.83 9.01
N ILE A 10 -44.55 3.75 9.80
CA ILE A 10 -45.81 3.32 10.39
C ILE A 10 -45.73 3.22 11.92
N PRO A 11 -46.86 3.33 12.65
CA PRO A 11 -46.89 3.17 14.10
C PRO A 11 -46.35 1.79 14.54
N ASN A 12 -45.69 1.75 15.71
CA ASN A 12 -45.29 0.48 16.32
C ASN A 12 -46.51 -0.42 16.52
N PHE A 13 -46.32 -1.73 16.35
CA PHE A 13 -47.37 -2.76 16.49
C PHE A 13 -48.47 -2.71 15.41
N SER A 14 -48.30 -1.95 14.32
CA SER A 14 -49.24 -1.91 13.19
C SER A 14 -49.51 -3.28 12.56
N ASP A 15 -50.74 -3.54 12.12
CA ASP A 15 -51.15 -4.80 11.50
C ASP A 15 -50.45 -5.09 10.17
N GLU A 16 -50.43 -6.36 9.77
CA GLU A 16 -49.82 -6.79 8.49
C GLU A 16 -50.40 -6.07 7.27
N ALA A 17 -51.69 -5.74 7.29
CA ALA A 17 -52.33 -4.98 6.21
C ALA A 17 -51.70 -3.59 6.04
N VAL A 18 -51.35 -2.93 7.15
CA VAL A 18 -50.70 -1.61 7.17
C VAL A 18 -49.25 -1.73 6.72
N ILE A 19 -48.54 -2.78 7.14
CA ILE A 19 -47.16 -3.08 6.73
C ILE A 19 -47.09 -3.30 5.21
N LYS A 20 -47.97 -4.14 4.65
CA LYS A 20 -48.04 -4.40 3.20
C LYS A 20 -48.35 -3.14 2.40
N LYS A 21 -49.23 -2.28 2.91
CA LYS A 21 -49.59 -1.01 2.26
C LYS A 21 -48.41 -0.04 2.26
N ALA A 22 -47.74 0.14 3.40
CA ALA A 22 -46.58 1.01 3.52
C ALA A 22 -45.41 0.56 2.64
N TYR A 23 -45.13 -0.75 2.62
CA TYR A 23 -44.13 -1.33 1.74
C TYR A 23 -44.38 -1.00 0.26
N ARG A 24 -45.60 -1.25 -0.25
CA ARG A 24 -45.94 -0.95 -1.65
C ARG A 24 -45.76 0.53 -2.01
N THR A 25 -46.15 1.43 -1.10
CA THR A 25 -46.02 2.87 -1.30
C THR A 25 -44.55 3.30 -1.33
N LEU A 26 -43.74 2.85 -0.36
CA LEU A 26 -42.34 3.23 -0.24
C LEU A 26 -41.46 2.57 -1.30
N SER A 27 -41.69 1.30 -1.63
CA SER A 27 -40.96 0.59 -2.69
C SER A 27 -41.17 1.22 -4.06
N LYS A 28 -42.38 1.74 -4.36
CA LYS A 28 -42.62 2.49 -5.61
C LYS A 28 -41.92 3.86 -5.61
N LYS A 29 -41.83 4.52 -4.45
CA LYS A 29 -41.20 5.84 -4.28
C LYS A 29 -39.66 5.78 -4.39
N TYR A 30 -39.06 4.68 -3.97
CA TYR A 30 -37.61 4.49 -3.94
C TYR A 30 -37.08 3.42 -4.90
N HIS A 31 -37.91 2.96 -5.86
CA HIS A 31 -37.47 1.98 -6.86
C HIS A 31 -36.29 2.53 -7.69
N PRO A 32 -35.19 1.78 -7.87
CA PRO A 32 -34.00 2.29 -8.58
C PRO A 32 -34.29 2.70 -10.04
N ASP A 33 -35.28 2.07 -10.69
CA ASP A 33 -35.67 2.44 -12.06
C ASP A 33 -36.50 3.72 -12.15
N ILE A 34 -37.20 4.11 -11.06
CA ILE A 34 -38.09 5.28 -11.04
C ILE A 34 -37.39 6.47 -10.39
N ASN A 35 -36.57 6.23 -9.37
CA ASN A 35 -35.88 7.25 -8.61
C ASN A 35 -34.36 7.13 -8.83
N LYS A 36 -33.79 8.09 -9.57
CA LYS A 36 -32.38 8.16 -9.93
C LYS A 36 -31.48 8.76 -8.85
N ASP A 37 -32.01 9.01 -7.65
CA ASP A 37 -31.21 9.45 -6.51
C ASP A 37 -30.19 8.35 -6.14
N PRO A 38 -28.89 8.68 -6.00
CA PRO A 38 -27.85 7.71 -5.61
C PRO A 38 -28.14 6.97 -4.29
N PHE A 39 -29.03 7.51 -3.44
CA PHE A 39 -29.45 6.87 -2.19
C PHE A 39 -30.73 6.04 -2.31
N ALA A 40 -31.49 6.13 -3.40
CA ALA A 40 -32.73 5.39 -3.60
C ALA A 40 -32.51 3.88 -3.45
N THR A 41 -31.43 3.34 -4.02
CA THR A 41 -31.03 1.93 -3.89
C THR A 41 -30.82 1.51 -2.43
N THR A 42 -30.17 2.36 -1.62
CA THR A 42 -29.90 2.05 -0.21
C THR A 42 -31.16 2.12 0.66
N TYR A 43 -32.07 3.05 0.36
CA TYR A 43 -33.37 3.14 1.02
C TYR A 43 -34.27 1.97 0.63
N PHE A 44 -34.29 1.60 -0.65
CA PHE A 44 -35.02 0.45 -1.15
C PHE A 44 -34.59 -0.86 -0.47
N LEU A 45 -33.28 -1.08 -0.32
CA LEU A 45 -32.74 -2.23 0.41
C LEU A 45 -33.23 -2.27 1.87
N LYS A 46 -33.23 -1.13 2.57
CA LYS A 46 -33.73 -1.05 3.96
C LYS A 46 -35.24 -1.23 4.08
N ILE A 47 -36.02 -0.75 3.10
CA ILE A 47 -37.46 -0.96 3.04
C ILE A 47 -37.79 -2.45 2.85
N ASN A 48 -37.04 -3.15 1.99
CA ASN A 48 -37.18 -4.59 1.81
C ASN A 48 -36.81 -5.35 3.09
N GLU A 49 -35.67 -5.02 3.71
CA GLU A 49 -35.23 -5.64 4.97
C GLU A 49 -36.28 -5.45 6.09
N ALA A 50 -36.87 -4.25 6.19
CA ALA A 50 -37.91 -3.96 7.16
C ALA A 50 -39.20 -4.74 6.92
N TYR A 51 -39.61 -4.88 5.65
CA TYR A 51 -40.77 -5.67 5.28
C TYR A 51 -40.57 -7.16 5.58
N ASP A 52 -39.43 -7.73 5.18
CA ASP A 52 -39.11 -9.13 5.40
C ASP A 52 -39.03 -9.47 6.90
N PHE A 53 -38.47 -8.56 7.70
CA PHE A 53 -38.39 -8.73 9.14
C PHE A 53 -39.77 -8.64 9.83
N LEU A 54 -40.63 -7.71 9.41
CA LEU A 54 -41.94 -7.48 10.02
C LEU A 54 -43.03 -8.46 9.55
N MET A 55 -42.85 -9.08 8.38
CA MET A 55 -43.74 -10.14 7.86
C MET A 55 -43.45 -11.51 8.48
N ASP A 56 -42.27 -11.71 9.06
CA ASP A 56 -41.92 -12.92 9.81
C ASP A 56 -42.45 -12.80 11.25
N ALA A 57 -43.47 -13.61 11.57
CA ALA A 57 -44.15 -13.58 12.87
C ALA A 57 -43.19 -13.78 14.06
N ASN A 58 -42.16 -14.63 13.93
CA ASN A 58 -41.21 -14.91 15.01
C ASN A 58 -40.30 -13.70 15.25
N LYS A 59 -39.80 -13.08 14.18
CA LYS A 59 -38.94 -11.89 14.25
C LYS A 59 -39.72 -10.67 14.75
N ARG A 60 -40.94 -10.50 14.26
CA ARG A 60 -41.87 -9.45 14.71
C ARG A 60 -42.18 -9.58 16.19
N MET A 61 -42.46 -10.79 16.68
CA MET A 61 -42.71 -11.05 18.09
C MET A 61 -41.48 -10.72 18.95
N LEU A 62 -40.26 -11.07 18.51
CA LEU A 62 -39.03 -10.73 19.21
C LEU A 62 -38.83 -9.20 19.31
N LEU A 63 -39.12 -8.48 18.22
CA LEU A 63 -39.10 -7.02 18.22
C LEU A 63 -40.17 -6.43 19.14
N HIS A 64 -41.37 -7.02 19.20
CA HIS A 64 -42.42 -6.61 20.14
C HIS A 64 -42.01 -6.80 21.59
N GLN A 65 -41.45 -7.96 21.94
CA GLN A 65 -40.92 -8.23 23.28
C GLN A 65 -39.83 -7.23 23.66
N TYR A 66 -38.94 -6.91 22.72
CA TYR A 66 -37.93 -5.88 22.91
C TYR A 66 -38.54 -4.49 23.14
N LEU A 67 -39.51 -4.06 22.31
CA LEU A 67 -40.17 -2.77 22.44
C LEU A 67 -40.98 -2.66 23.75
N HIS A 68 -41.64 -3.74 24.19
CA HIS A 68 -42.32 -3.81 25.49
C HIS A 68 -41.34 -3.78 26.66
N ALA A 69 -40.22 -4.48 26.59
CA ALA A 69 -39.19 -4.45 27.63
C ALA A 69 -38.59 -3.05 27.80
N VAL A 70 -38.34 -2.35 26.69
CA VAL A 70 -37.85 -0.97 26.69
C VAL A 70 -38.91 -0.01 27.28
N ALA A 71 -40.20 -0.22 26.97
CA ALA A 71 -41.30 0.57 27.53
C ALA A 71 -41.47 0.33 29.05
N ASN A 72 -41.30 -0.91 29.51
CA ASN A 72 -41.40 -1.27 30.93
C ASN A 72 -40.20 -0.77 31.76
N GLN A 73 -38.99 -0.77 31.19
CA GLN A 73 -37.81 -0.19 31.83
C GLN A 73 -37.95 1.32 32.04
N ALA A 74 -38.70 2.01 31.19
CA ALA A 74 -39.01 3.43 31.37
C ALA A 74 -40.01 3.69 32.51
N SER A 75 -40.85 2.71 32.90
CA SER A 75 -41.85 2.86 33.95
C SER A 75 -41.35 2.49 35.36
N THR A 76 -40.33 1.62 35.48
CA THR A 76 -39.74 1.19 36.77
C THR A 76 -38.84 2.21 37.48
N LYS A 77 -38.52 3.36 36.87
CA LYS A 77 -37.74 4.43 37.54
C LYS A 77 -38.57 5.33 38.48
N THR A 78 -39.86 5.04 38.68
CA THR A 78 -40.81 5.89 39.43
C THR A 78 -41.28 5.32 40.78
N ASN A 79 -40.62 4.28 41.32
CA ASN A 79 -41.11 3.53 42.51
C ASN A 79 -40.26 3.65 43.79
N TYR A 80 -39.58 4.78 44.02
CA TYR A 80 -39.02 5.10 45.35
C TYR A 80 -39.71 6.32 45.95
N THR A 81 -40.92 6.13 46.50
CA THR A 81 -41.55 6.90 47.61
C THR A 81 -43.06 6.59 47.67
N GLN A 82 -43.45 5.40 48.12
CA GLN A 82 -44.82 5.14 48.56
C GLN A 82 -44.83 4.23 49.79
N SER A 83 -44.37 4.75 50.92
CA SER A 83 -44.88 4.33 52.22
C SER A 83 -44.96 5.58 53.10
N ASN A 84 -46.20 6.00 53.36
CA ASN A 84 -46.67 7.15 54.13
C ASN A 84 -47.34 8.19 53.22
N LEU A 85 -48.68 8.18 53.25
CA LEU A 85 -49.61 9.32 53.17
C LEU A 85 -51.04 8.78 52.93
N GLN A 86 -51.64 8.25 53.99
CA GLN A 86 -53.08 8.48 54.17
C GLN A 86 -53.23 9.91 54.69
N LYS A 87 -54.18 10.65 54.10
CA LYS A 87 -54.56 12.05 54.37
C LYS A 87 -53.52 13.11 53.99
N ASN A 88 -53.65 13.64 52.77
CA ASN A 88 -54.19 14.99 52.55
C ASN A 88 -54.14 15.31 51.06
N ARG A 89 -55.28 15.72 50.50
CA ARG A 89 -55.30 16.34 49.17
C ARG A 89 -54.64 17.71 49.32
N GLN A 90 -53.41 17.83 48.84
CA GLN A 90 -52.77 19.12 48.61
C GLN A 90 -52.40 19.20 47.14
N TYR A 91 -53.10 20.10 46.43
CA TYR A 91 -52.87 20.45 45.05
C TYR A 91 -51.45 21.02 44.94
N SER A 92 -50.51 20.30 44.31
CA SER A 92 -49.23 20.88 43.91
C SER A 92 -49.44 21.64 42.59
N PRO A 93 -48.86 22.85 42.44
CA PRO A 93 -48.98 23.60 41.19
C PRO A 93 -48.39 22.80 40.02
N PRO A 94 -48.90 23.00 38.78
CA PRO A 94 -48.44 22.25 37.61
C PRO A 94 -46.94 22.48 37.40
N VAL A 95 -46.21 21.40 37.15
CA VAL A 95 -44.78 21.42 36.81
C VAL A 95 -44.57 22.39 35.64
N THR A 96 -43.84 23.47 35.88
CA THR A 96 -43.67 24.60 34.94
C THR A 96 -42.54 24.39 33.94
N LYS A 97 -41.63 23.43 34.20
CA LYS A 97 -40.47 23.14 33.35
C LYS A 97 -40.86 22.16 32.23
N PRO A 98 -40.47 22.42 30.96
CA PRO A 98 -40.77 21.53 29.86
C PRO A 98 -40.11 20.15 30.04
N LEU A 99 -40.85 19.10 29.70
CA LEU A 99 -40.42 17.71 29.84
C LEU A 99 -39.89 17.20 28.49
N ILE A 100 -38.61 16.83 28.44
CA ILE A 100 -37.98 16.26 27.25
C ILE A 100 -38.02 14.75 27.34
N HIS A 101 -38.77 14.12 26.44
CA HIS A 101 -38.81 12.67 26.33
C HIS A 101 -37.64 12.14 25.50
N VAL A 102 -37.32 12.81 24.39
CA VAL A 102 -36.23 12.43 23.48
C VAL A 102 -35.58 13.69 22.93
N PHE A 103 -34.26 13.76 22.97
CA PHE A 103 -33.47 14.70 22.19
C PHE A 103 -32.10 14.07 21.97
N GLN A 104 -31.97 13.33 20.86
CA GLN A 104 -30.79 12.53 20.58
C GLN A 104 -30.51 12.44 19.09
N VAL A 105 -29.28 12.05 18.81
CA VAL A 105 -28.79 11.80 17.45
C VAL A 105 -28.33 10.34 17.36
N ASN A 106 -28.51 9.72 16.20
CA ASN A 106 -28.13 8.31 15.97
C ASN A 106 -26.62 8.04 16.09
N LYS A 107 -25.77 9.03 15.82
CA LYS A 107 -24.30 8.94 15.85
C LYS A 107 -23.73 10.14 16.61
N LYS A 108 -22.65 9.91 17.37
CA LYS A 108 -21.88 10.98 18.03
C LYS A 108 -20.77 11.55 17.13
N HIS A 109 -20.34 10.77 16.14
CA HIS A 109 -19.34 11.16 15.16
C HIS A 109 -19.96 11.24 13.77
N PHE A 110 -19.51 12.17 12.93
CA PHE A 110 -19.97 12.34 11.56
C PHE A 110 -18.80 12.45 10.57
N ALA A 111 -19.04 12.07 9.31
CA ALA A 111 -18.12 12.29 8.20
C ALA A 111 -18.76 13.23 7.17
N VAL A 112 -17.96 13.78 6.25
CA VAL A 112 -18.49 14.56 5.12
C VAL A 112 -19.37 13.66 4.27
N ASN A 113 -20.54 14.14 3.87
CA ASN A 113 -21.63 13.44 3.20
C ASN A 113 -22.35 12.35 4.05
N ASP A 114 -22.14 12.31 5.38
CA ASP A 114 -22.91 11.42 6.25
C ASP A 114 -24.34 11.98 6.50
N LEU A 115 -25.27 11.05 6.77
CA LEU A 115 -26.65 11.35 7.12
C LEU A 115 -26.86 11.08 8.61
N VAL A 116 -27.09 12.16 9.35
CA VAL A 116 -27.23 12.15 10.79
C VAL A 116 -28.70 12.31 11.16
N LEU A 117 -29.28 11.30 11.80
CA LEU A 117 -30.70 11.32 12.20
C LEU A 117 -30.84 12.02 13.54
N LEU A 118 -31.55 13.16 13.53
CA LEU A 118 -31.97 13.90 14.72
C LEU A 118 -33.39 13.51 15.10
N GLN A 119 -33.61 13.17 16.37
CA GLN A 119 -34.93 12.86 16.92
C GLN A 119 -35.21 13.73 18.13
N TRP A 120 -36.41 14.32 18.18
CA TRP A 120 -36.86 15.09 19.33
C TRP A 120 -38.32 14.77 19.70
N ASN A 121 -38.61 14.83 20.99
CA ASN A 121 -39.95 14.74 21.56
C ASN A 121 -39.96 15.50 22.89
N VAL A 122 -40.75 16.56 22.94
CA VAL A 122 -40.85 17.49 24.07
C VAL A 122 -42.33 17.72 24.39
N SER A 123 -42.67 17.73 25.67
CA SER A 123 -44.01 18.06 26.17
C SER A 123 -43.95 19.24 27.15
N GLN A 124 -45.11 19.80 27.48
CA GLN A 124 -45.25 20.95 28.41
C GLN A 124 -44.50 22.22 27.94
N CYS A 125 -44.58 22.56 26.66
CA CYS A 125 -43.96 23.74 26.05
C CYS A 125 -44.89 24.46 25.07
N LYS A 126 -44.59 25.72 24.75
CA LYS A 126 -45.33 26.54 23.77
C LYS A 126 -44.79 26.40 22.36
N ALA A 127 -43.45 26.38 22.22
CA ALA A 127 -42.78 26.19 20.94
C ALA A 127 -41.41 25.53 21.11
N VAL A 128 -40.96 24.86 20.05
CA VAL A 128 -39.63 24.26 19.96
C VAL A 128 -38.93 24.83 18.73
N HIS A 129 -37.72 25.33 18.93
CA HIS A 129 -36.87 25.88 17.88
C HIS A 129 -35.55 25.13 17.84
N ILE A 130 -35.13 24.67 16.66
CA ILE A 130 -33.84 24.00 16.44
C ILE A 130 -33.04 24.84 15.46
N ASN A 131 -31.82 25.23 15.81
CA ASN A 131 -31.00 26.16 15.01
C ASN A 131 -30.84 25.75 13.53
N VAL A 132 -30.78 24.45 13.23
CA VAL A 132 -30.63 23.93 11.85
C VAL A 132 -31.96 23.80 11.09
N LEU A 133 -33.09 23.72 11.80
CA LEU A 133 -34.41 23.42 11.20
C LEU A 133 -35.45 24.55 11.35
N GLY A 134 -35.17 25.55 12.18
CA GLY A 134 -36.13 26.59 12.54
C GLY A 134 -37.17 26.12 13.56
N ASN A 135 -38.40 26.62 13.45
CA ASN A 135 -39.52 26.24 14.33
C ASN A 135 -40.06 24.88 13.92
N VAL A 136 -40.11 23.96 14.87
CA VAL A 136 -40.50 22.56 14.62
C VAL A 136 -41.67 22.13 15.49
N SER A 137 -42.35 21.06 15.09
CA SER A 137 -43.39 20.40 15.90
C SER A 137 -42.83 19.88 17.23
N PHE A 138 -43.68 19.57 18.20
CA PHE A 138 -43.26 19.09 19.52
C PHE A 138 -42.54 17.72 19.49
N ALA A 139 -42.84 16.90 18.48
CA ALA A 139 -42.13 15.67 18.20
C ALA A 139 -41.84 15.55 16.69
N GLY A 140 -40.71 14.95 16.36
CA GLY A 140 -40.31 14.73 14.97
C GLY A 140 -38.95 14.07 14.82
N THR A 141 -38.66 13.69 13.58
CA THR A 141 -37.38 13.11 13.18
C THR A 141 -36.93 13.75 11.87
N HIS A 142 -35.65 14.11 11.76
CA HIS A 142 -35.10 14.75 10.57
C HIS A 142 -33.68 14.23 10.26
N TYR A 143 -33.38 14.02 8.98
CA TYR A 143 -32.02 13.68 8.53
C TYR A 143 -31.24 14.95 8.19
N LEU A 144 -30.12 15.16 8.87
CA LEU A 144 -29.17 16.22 8.56
C LEU A 144 -28.08 15.67 7.65
N LYS A 145 -27.97 16.24 6.45
CA LYS A 145 -26.89 15.94 5.50
C LYS A 145 -25.68 16.80 5.82
N MET A 146 -24.55 16.14 6.08
CA MET A 146 -23.30 16.82 6.44
C MET A 146 -22.51 17.20 5.18
N ASP A 147 -22.92 18.27 4.51
CA ASP A 147 -22.31 18.67 3.24
C ASP A 147 -20.94 19.35 3.39
N HIS A 148 -20.63 19.85 4.59
CA HIS A 148 -19.44 20.68 4.84
C HIS A 148 -18.63 20.10 6.00
N PHE A 149 -17.30 20.20 5.89
CA PHE A 149 -16.38 19.80 6.96
C PHE A 149 -16.39 20.82 8.10
N ALA A 150 -16.50 20.32 9.33
CA ALA A 150 -16.29 21.07 10.55
C ALA A 150 -15.69 20.13 11.61
N ASP A 151 -14.80 20.63 12.48
CA ASP A 151 -14.24 19.82 13.57
C ASP A 151 -15.32 19.37 14.57
N GLU A 152 -16.29 20.25 14.81
CA GLU A 152 -17.45 20.01 15.64
C GLU A 152 -18.69 20.73 15.10
N ILE A 153 -19.85 20.10 15.22
CA ILE A 153 -21.14 20.68 14.90
C ILE A 153 -21.99 20.66 16.18
N ILE A 154 -22.55 21.83 16.52
CA ILE A 154 -23.41 21.98 17.70
C ILE A 154 -24.86 22.19 17.23
N ILE A 155 -25.72 21.24 17.54
CA ILE A 155 -27.16 21.34 17.32
C ILE A 155 -27.79 21.91 18.59
N LEU A 156 -28.37 23.10 18.50
CA LEU A 156 -28.99 23.80 19.61
C LEU A 156 -30.52 23.75 19.47
N MET A 157 -31.19 23.21 20.48
CA MET A 157 -32.63 23.24 20.64
C MET A 157 -33.01 24.23 21.74
N THR A 158 -33.85 25.20 21.41
CA THR A 158 -34.44 26.16 22.34
C THR A 158 -35.93 25.86 22.50
N ILE A 159 -36.35 25.57 23.71
CA ILE A 159 -37.75 25.28 24.06
C ILE A 159 -38.30 26.47 24.84
N THR A 160 -39.44 27.00 24.43
CA THR A 160 -40.17 28.00 25.21
C THR A 160 -41.15 27.31 26.14
N GLY A 161 -40.92 27.43 27.45
CA GLY A 161 -41.78 26.86 28.49
C GLY A 161 -43.13 27.55 28.58
N LEU A 162 -44.06 26.96 29.33
CA LEU A 162 -45.39 27.55 29.56
C LEU A 162 -45.31 28.87 30.35
N ASP A 163 -44.22 29.05 31.09
CA ASP A 163 -43.77 30.22 31.85
C ASP A 163 -43.07 31.31 30.99
N ASN A 164 -43.04 31.15 29.66
CA ASN A 164 -42.28 31.99 28.72
C ASN A 164 -40.75 31.98 28.92
N THR A 165 -40.20 31.09 29.74
CA THR A 165 -38.74 30.98 29.87
C THR A 165 -38.17 30.10 28.76
N ALA A 166 -37.00 30.47 28.26
CA ALA A 166 -36.33 29.76 27.17
C ALA A 166 -35.30 28.75 27.74
N TYR A 167 -35.54 27.47 27.51
CA TYR A 167 -34.64 26.39 27.90
C TYR A 167 -33.80 25.94 26.71
N LYS A 168 -32.48 25.99 26.84
CA LYS A 168 -31.53 25.64 25.77
C LYS A 168 -30.88 24.28 26.03
N TYR A 169 -30.83 23.45 25.00
CA TYR A 169 -30.23 22.12 25.00
C TYR A 169 -29.34 21.96 23.78
N GLN A 170 -28.18 21.33 23.94
CA GLN A 170 -27.22 21.17 22.87
C GLN A 170 -26.78 19.72 22.69
N ILE A 171 -26.59 19.31 21.44
CA ILE A 171 -25.93 18.06 21.08
C ILE A 171 -24.68 18.42 20.28
N LYS A 172 -23.53 17.91 20.74
CA LYS A 172 -22.25 18.08 20.07
C LYS A 172 -21.94 16.85 19.23
N LEU A 173 -21.71 17.07 17.94
CA LEU A 173 -21.24 16.07 16.98
C LEU A 173 -19.78 16.35 16.67
N LEU A 174 -18.95 15.31 16.72
CA LEU A 174 -17.51 15.40 16.43
C LEU A 174 -17.21 14.79 15.05
N TYR A 175 -16.23 15.33 14.33
CA TYR A 175 -15.81 14.69 13.09
C TYR A 175 -15.15 13.31 13.36
N ASP A 176 -15.46 12.30 12.55
CA ASP A 176 -14.83 10.98 12.66
C ASP A 176 -13.36 11.02 12.22
N ASN A 177 -12.45 10.74 13.15
CA ASN A 177 -10.99 10.81 12.93
C ASN A 177 -10.39 9.45 12.51
N SER A 178 -11.19 8.57 11.90
CA SER A 178 -10.76 7.25 11.45
C SER A 178 -9.58 7.31 10.45
N ASN A 179 -9.48 8.39 9.67
CA ASN A 179 -8.34 8.67 8.78
C ASN A 179 -7.81 10.12 8.93
N PRO A 180 -6.66 10.31 9.60
CA PRO A 180 -6.05 11.64 9.76
C PRO A 180 -5.72 12.35 8.45
N ALA A 181 -5.42 11.59 7.38
CA ALA A 181 -5.12 12.15 6.07
C ALA A 181 -6.37 12.70 5.37
N GLU A 182 -7.52 12.04 5.57
CA GLU A 182 -8.80 12.48 5.03
C GLU A 182 -9.33 13.72 5.77
N LYS A 183 -9.19 13.73 7.10
CA LYS A 183 -9.45 14.93 7.90
C LYS A 183 -8.60 16.12 7.45
N ALA A 184 -7.30 15.89 7.25
CA ALA A 184 -6.38 16.90 6.75
C ALA A 184 -6.83 17.40 5.37
N PHE A 185 -7.10 16.50 4.43
CA PHE A 185 -7.58 16.82 3.08
C PHE A 185 -8.81 17.73 3.10
N GLN A 186 -9.84 17.37 3.87
CA GLN A 186 -11.08 18.15 3.97
C GLN A 186 -10.84 19.55 4.54
N LYS A 187 -9.98 19.67 5.56
CA LYS A 187 -9.61 20.97 6.15
C LYS A 187 -8.94 21.90 5.14
N ILE A 188 -8.10 21.36 4.26
CA ILE A 188 -7.34 22.15 3.29
C ILE A 188 -8.18 22.45 2.05
N LYS A 189 -9.05 21.52 1.64
CA LYS A 189 -10.00 21.74 0.55
C LYS A 189 -10.88 22.98 0.79
N LEU A 190 -11.18 23.29 2.06
CA LEU A 190 -11.87 24.54 2.44
C LEU A 190 -11.03 25.79 2.19
N GLN A 191 -9.70 25.71 2.35
CA GLN A 191 -8.78 26.84 2.16
C GLN A 191 -8.32 26.98 0.71
N PHE A 192 -8.18 25.86 -0.01
CA PHE A 192 -7.67 25.76 -1.37
C PHE A 192 -8.55 24.77 -2.16
N PRO A 193 -9.44 25.26 -3.04
CA PRO A 193 -10.37 24.40 -3.79
C PRO A 193 -9.69 23.41 -4.75
N ASP A 194 -8.47 23.73 -5.23
CA ASP A 194 -7.73 22.98 -6.26
C ASP A 194 -6.76 21.92 -5.70
N VAL A 195 -6.97 21.45 -4.47
CA VAL A 195 -6.07 20.50 -3.80
C VAL A 195 -6.21 19.09 -4.40
N ASP A 196 -5.08 18.53 -4.85
CA ASP A 196 -5.02 17.17 -5.36
C ASP A 196 -5.06 16.13 -4.22
N GLU A 197 -6.08 15.27 -4.25
CA GLU A 197 -6.29 14.16 -3.32
C GLU A 197 -5.10 13.17 -3.33
N ALA A 198 -4.38 13.05 -4.44
CA ALA A 198 -3.28 12.10 -4.59
C ALA A 198 -2.13 12.34 -3.59
N HIS A 199 -2.01 13.55 -3.03
CA HIS A 199 -1.03 13.86 -1.99
C HIS A 199 -1.39 13.26 -0.61
N PHE A 200 -2.65 12.93 -0.35
CA PHE A 200 -3.14 12.40 0.93
C PHE A 200 -3.20 10.87 0.98
N LYS A 201 -2.91 10.21 -0.16
CA LYS A 201 -2.78 8.75 -0.21
C LYS A 201 -1.62 8.27 0.66
N LYS A 202 -1.73 7.04 1.17
CA LYS A 202 -0.70 6.41 2.01
C LYS A 202 0.66 6.44 1.31
N GLU A 203 1.67 6.93 2.03
CA GLU A 203 3.05 6.99 1.54
C GLU A 203 3.58 5.59 1.19
N THR A 204 4.16 5.47 -0.01
CA THR A 204 4.77 4.23 -0.52
C THR A 204 6.20 4.50 -0.96
N PHE A 205 7.06 3.47 -0.93
CA PHE A 205 8.47 3.63 -1.30
C PHE A 205 8.65 4.13 -2.74
N PHE A 206 7.92 3.55 -3.71
CA PHE A 206 8.05 3.88 -5.14
C PHE A 206 7.09 4.96 -5.65
N GLY A 207 6.02 5.30 -4.90
CA GLY A 207 5.12 6.38 -5.31
C GLY A 207 5.86 7.72 -5.39
N MET A 208 5.27 8.76 -5.99
CA MET A 208 5.86 10.11 -6.02
C MET A 208 5.24 11.06 -4.99
N ASN A 209 4.09 10.70 -4.45
CA ASN A 209 3.30 11.57 -3.59
C ASN A 209 3.52 11.24 -2.11
N ALA A 210 3.18 12.20 -1.24
CA ALA A 210 3.33 12.23 0.23
C ALA A 210 4.64 12.85 0.77
N ARG A 211 4.62 13.23 2.08
CA ARG A 211 5.75 13.78 2.84
C ARG A 211 6.66 12.66 3.37
N ILE A 212 7.97 12.87 3.33
CA ILE A 212 8.98 12.01 3.98
C ILE A 212 9.78 12.83 5.00
N ASN A 213 9.89 12.32 6.23
CA ASN A 213 10.69 12.92 7.30
C ASN A 213 12.20 12.86 7.02
N LYS A 214 12.99 13.78 7.59
CA LYS A 214 14.45 13.86 7.48
C LYS A 214 15.14 12.53 7.76
N ASN A 215 14.85 11.93 8.90
CA ASN A 215 15.46 10.67 9.30
C ASN A 215 15.06 9.53 8.35
N GLU A 216 13.80 9.50 7.92
CA GLU A 216 13.31 8.48 6.99
C GLU A 216 13.93 8.65 5.60
N PHE A 217 14.06 9.89 5.12
CA PHE A 217 14.74 10.23 3.86
C PHE A 217 16.22 9.84 3.90
N LYS A 218 16.94 10.21 4.98
CA LYS A 218 18.35 9.83 5.19
C LYS A 218 18.52 8.32 5.17
N ASN A 219 17.66 7.59 5.89
CA ASN A 219 17.72 6.13 5.92
C ASN A 219 17.51 5.51 4.53
N ARG A 220 16.55 6.02 3.75
CA ARG A 220 16.27 5.53 2.39
C ARG A 220 17.40 5.85 1.42
N LEU A 221 18.02 7.03 1.51
CA LEU A 221 19.16 7.37 0.67
C LEU A 221 20.37 6.49 0.95
N VAL A 222 20.67 6.19 2.23
CA VAL A 222 21.74 5.24 2.59
C VAL A 222 21.41 3.83 2.08
N PHE A 223 20.15 3.40 2.15
CA PHE A 223 19.74 2.11 1.61
C PHE A 223 19.90 2.03 0.08
N LEU A 224 19.59 3.11 -0.65
CA LEU A 224 19.69 3.17 -2.11
C LEU A 224 21.14 3.37 -2.60
N SER A 225 22.03 3.95 -1.80
CA SER A 225 23.43 4.15 -2.18
C SER A 225 24.22 2.83 -2.24
N ILE A 226 23.89 1.84 -1.41
CA ILE A 226 24.54 0.53 -1.41
C ILE A 226 24.42 -0.19 -2.77
N PRO A 227 23.20 -0.46 -3.31
CA PRO A 227 23.06 -1.08 -4.61
C PRO A 227 23.56 -0.19 -5.75
N MET A 228 23.52 1.14 -5.59
CA MET A 228 24.10 2.06 -6.58
C MET A 228 25.61 1.84 -6.69
N VAL A 229 26.35 1.89 -5.58
CA VAL A 229 27.82 1.67 -5.57
C VAL A 229 28.16 0.27 -6.08
N LEU A 230 27.44 -0.75 -5.64
CA LEU A 230 27.64 -2.13 -6.11
C LEU A 230 27.42 -2.25 -7.62
N ASN A 231 26.35 -1.64 -8.15
CA ASN A 231 26.08 -1.66 -9.57
C ASN A 231 27.10 -0.83 -10.37
N THR A 232 27.61 0.28 -9.84
CA THR A 232 28.72 1.05 -10.46
C THR A 232 29.99 0.21 -10.52
N PHE A 233 30.31 -0.53 -9.46
CA PHE A 233 31.41 -1.49 -9.47
C PHE A 233 31.19 -2.56 -10.54
N LEU A 234 30.00 -3.17 -10.59
CA LEU A 234 29.66 -4.14 -11.63
C LEU A 234 29.75 -3.55 -13.04
N PHE A 235 29.35 -2.30 -13.26
CA PHE A 235 29.47 -1.63 -14.55
C PHE A 235 30.92 -1.53 -15.04
N LEU A 236 31.86 -1.28 -14.13
CA LEU A 236 33.29 -1.13 -14.44
C LEU A 236 33.97 -2.46 -14.79
N PHE A 237 33.51 -3.58 -14.23
CA PHE A 237 34.17 -4.89 -14.37
C PHE A 237 33.38 -5.94 -15.17
N SER A 238 32.10 -5.69 -15.45
CA SER A 238 31.22 -6.64 -16.14
C SER A 238 31.20 -6.41 -17.66
N THR A 239 31.11 -7.51 -18.40
CA THR A 239 30.84 -7.50 -19.85
C THR A 239 29.40 -7.11 -20.19
N ILE A 240 28.50 -7.05 -19.19
CA ILE A 240 27.06 -6.76 -19.37
C ILE A 240 26.75 -5.30 -19.01
N GLN A 241 27.45 -4.36 -19.64
CA GLN A 241 27.35 -2.92 -19.36
C GLN A 241 25.94 -2.35 -19.59
N ILE A 242 25.20 -2.86 -20.59
CA ILE A 242 23.84 -2.38 -20.92
C ILE A 242 22.86 -2.66 -19.77
N VAL A 243 22.88 -3.85 -19.19
CA VAL A 243 21.99 -4.20 -18.08
C VAL A 243 22.32 -3.37 -16.84
N SER A 244 23.61 -3.23 -16.53
CA SER A 244 24.03 -2.39 -15.41
C SER A 244 23.68 -0.91 -15.63
N PHE A 245 23.72 -0.41 -16.87
CA PHE A 245 23.25 0.93 -17.22
C PHE A 245 21.75 1.11 -16.98
N LEU A 246 20.91 0.16 -17.41
CA LEU A 246 19.47 0.19 -17.14
C LEU A 246 19.17 0.18 -15.64
N ILE A 247 19.89 -0.62 -14.86
CA ILE A 247 19.76 -0.65 -13.39
C ILE A 247 20.15 0.70 -12.78
N HIS A 248 21.19 1.38 -13.29
CA HIS A 248 21.54 2.73 -12.83
C HIS A 248 20.41 3.74 -13.07
N ILE A 249 19.78 3.70 -14.25
CA ILE A 249 18.64 4.58 -14.57
C ILE A 249 17.50 4.36 -13.57
N VAL A 250 17.16 3.11 -13.29
CA VAL A 250 16.08 2.78 -12.33
C VAL A 250 16.45 3.28 -10.93
N LEU A 251 17.67 3.05 -10.45
CA LEU A 251 18.11 3.51 -9.13
C LEU A 251 18.11 5.05 -9.03
N LEU A 252 18.55 5.75 -10.08
CA LEU A 252 18.51 7.21 -10.15
C LEU A 252 17.07 7.73 -10.10
N TRP A 253 16.14 7.10 -10.83
CA TRP A 253 14.73 7.46 -10.79
C TRP A 253 14.11 7.27 -9.40
N VAL A 254 14.45 6.19 -8.71
CA VAL A 254 13.98 5.95 -7.33
C VAL A 254 14.53 6.98 -6.35
N ILE A 255 15.81 7.35 -6.46
CA ILE A 255 16.43 8.42 -5.66
C ILE A 255 15.73 9.76 -5.93
N PHE A 256 15.51 10.10 -7.20
CA PHE A 256 14.78 11.30 -7.59
C PHE A 256 13.39 11.36 -6.95
N SER A 257 12.65 10.24 -6.98
CA SER A 257 11.33 10.14 -6.34
C SER A 257 11.39 10.39 -4.83
N GLN A 258 12.43 9.90 -4.12
CA GLN A 258 12.61 10.21 -2.69
C GLN A 258 12.90 11.69 -2.44
N CYS A 259 13.76 12.30 -3.27
CA CYS A 259 14.09 13.72 -3.16
C CYS A 259 12.85 14.60 -3.40
N TYR A 260 12.05 14.26 -4.41
CA TYR A 260 10.80 14.95 -4.71
C TYR A 260 9.83 14.96 -3.53
N LYS A 261 9.65 13.82 -2.85
CA LYS A 261 8.85 13.74 -1.62
C LYS A 261 9.42 14.55 -0.47
N ARG A 262 10.75 14.59 -0.32
CA ARG A 262 11.41 15.36 0.73
C ARG A 262 11.25 16.87 0.53
N ILE A 263 11.19 17.33 -0.72
CA ILE A 263 10.95 18.76 -1.03
C ILE A 263 9.56 19.20 -0.55
N HIS A 264 8.54 18.34 -0.62
CA HIS A 264 7.21 18.68 -0.08
C HIS A 264 7.17 18.87 1.44
N ASP A 265 8.27 18.53 2.14
CA ASP A 265 8.43 18.68 3.58
C ASP A 265 9.19 19.96 3.97
N ILE A 266 9.80 20.66 2.99
CA ILE A 266 10.59 21.89 3.16
C ILE A 266 10.09 22.91 2.13
N GLU A 267 9.12 23.75 2.52
CA GLU A 267 8.46 24.70 1.61
C GLU A 267 9.46 25.67 0.96
N LYS A 268 10.50 26.06 1.70
CA LYS A 268 11.58 26.92 1.21
C LYS A 268 12.29 26.40 -0.06
N LEU A 269 12.31 25.08 -0.28
CA LEU A 269 12.99 24.45 -1.42
C LEU A 269 12.07 24.14 -2.60
N LYS A 270 10.78 24.49 -2.52
CA LYS A 270 9.78 24.17 -3.55
C LYS A 270 10.08 24.80 -4.92
N ASN A 271 10.60 26.03 -4.95
CA ASN A 271 10.94 26.70 -6.21
C ASN A 271 12.22 26.13 -6.85
N ASN A 272 12.98 25.36 -6.08
CA ASN A 272 14.26 24.77 -6.48
C ASN A 272 14.11 23.34 -7.01
N VAL A 273 12.88 22.82 -7.18
CA VAL A 273 12.62 21.45 -7.69
C VAL A 273 13.28 21.20 -9.04
N TRP A 274 13.28 22.20 -9.93
CA TRP A 274 13.92 22.10 -11.25
C TRP A 274 15.42 21.77 -11.17
N GLN A 275 16.08 22.12 -10.07
CA GLN A 275 17.50 21.86 -9.86
C GLN A 275 17.81 20.37 -9.66
N LEU A 276 16.81 19.53 -9.32
CA LEU A 276 16.97 18.07 -9.30
C LEU A 276 17.33 17.49 -10.68
N PHE A 277 16.98 18.18 -11.77
CA PHE A 277 17.30 17.75 -13.13
C PHE A 277 18.71 18.14 -13.57
N ILE A 278 19.44 18.94 -12.77
CA ILE A 278 20.79 19.42 -13.08
C ILE A 278 21.82 18.56 -12.32
N PRO A 279 22.65 17.74 -13.00
CA PRO A 279 23.52 16.75 -12.34
C PRO A 279 24.47 17.30 -11.28
N LEU A 280 25.01 18.51 -11.47
CA LEU A 280 25.93 19.16 -10.52
C LEU A 280 25.20 19.90 -9.38
N TYR A 281 23.98 20.40 -9.63
CA TYR A 281 23.19 21.11 -8.62
C TYR A 281 22.45 20.14 -7.67
N ASN A 282 22.24 18.91 -8.12
CA ASN A 282 21.63 17.84 -7.35
C ASN A 282 22.38 17.58 -6.02
N LEU A 283 23.71 17.67 -5.99
CA LEU A 283 24.49 17.44 -4.76
C LEU A 283 24.24 18.50 -3.68
N PHE A 284 24.12 19.78 -4.06
CA PHE A 284 23.84 20.86 -3.10
C PHE A 284 22.41 20.74 -2.55
N LEU A 285 21.43 20.51 -3.42
CA LEU A 285 20.04 20.32 -3.02
C LEU A 285 19.87 19.07 -2.14
N VAL A 286 20.49 17.94 -2.50
CA VAL A 286 20.44 16.71 -1.71
C VAL A 286 21.08 16.91 -0.33
N LYS A 287 22.18 17.66 -0.24
CA LYS A 287 22.80 18.04 1.04
C LYS A 287 21.84 18.86 1.90
N GLU A 288 21.21 19.88 1.33
CA GLU A 288 20.16 20.68 1.99
C GLU A 288 19.00 19.78 2.47
N LEU A 289 18.47 18.89 1.62
CA LEU A 289 17.39 17.97 1.95
C LEU A 289 17.73 16.97 3.07
N LEU A 290 19.01 16.61 3.21
CA LEU A 290 19.54 15.71 4.25
C LEU A 290 19.71 16.41 5.61
N VAL A 291 20.00 17.71 5.61
CA VAL A 291 20.35 18.48 6.83
C VAL A 291 19.14 19.24 7.37
N SER A 292 18.30 19.81 6.50
CA SER A 292 17.18 20.65 6.88
C SER A 292 16.10 19.85 7.59
N ASP A 293 15.64 20.37 8.74
CA ASP A 293 14.54 19.78 9.49
C ASP A 293 13.19 20.05 8.80
N SER A 294 12.23 19.19 9.10
CA SER A 294 10.86 19.29 8.61
C SER A 294 10.20 20.56 9.16
N GLU A 295 9.53 21.34 8.31
CA GLU A 295 8.79 22.51 8.79
C GLU A 295 7.62 22.06 9.68
N ALA A 296 7.47 22.74 10.83
CA ALA A 296 6.48 22.41 11.85
C ALA A 296 5.03 22.64 11.39
N THR A 297 4.85 23.39 10.30
CA THR A 297 3.56 23.75 9.72
C THR A 297 3.03 22.66 8.77
N GLU A 298 1.71 22.64 8.66
CA GLU A 298 1.01 21.99 7.56
C GLU A 298 1.57 22.55 6.24
N ASN A 299 1.95 21.68 5.29
CA ASN A 299 2.44 22.15 3.99
C ASN A 299 1.26 22.72 3.17
N LYS A 300 1.49 23.20 1.94
CA LYS A 300 0.42 23.62 1.01
C LYS A 300 -0.65 22.54 0.70
N PHE A 301 -0.35 21.29 1.05
CA PHE A 301 -1.25 20.14 0.96
C PHE A 301 -1.64 19.65 2.36
N GLY A 302 -1.52 20.49 3.39
CA GLY A 302 -1.79 20.33 4.83
C GLY A 302 -1.63 18.94 5.45
N LEU A 303 -0.67 18.17 4.96
CA LEU A 303 -0.18 17.01 5.69
C LEU A 303 0.65 17.54 6.85
N PRO A 304 0.44 17.07 8.10
CA PRO A 304 1.33 17.44 9.21
C PRO A 304 2.72 16.83 9.00
N PRO A 305 3.79 17.44 9.54
CA PRO A 305 5.13 16.86 9.50
C PRO A 305 5.13 15.49 10.17
N LYS A 306 5.56 14.48 9.43
CA LYS A 306 5.64 13.11 9.96
C LYS A 306 6.83 13.04 10.91
N GLN A 307 6.58 12.88 12.20
CA GLN A 307 7.65 12.68 13.17
C GLN A 307 8.06 11.21 13.22
N SER A 308 9.32 10.94 12.91
CA SER A 308 9.92 9.61 13.05
C SER A 308 11.34 9.75 13.58
N SER A 309 11.58 9.26 14.79
CA SER A 309 12.87 9.29 15.48
C SER A 309 13.74 8.06 15.19
N LYS A 310 13.32 7.18 14.27
CA LYS A 310 14.01 5.91 14.06
C LYS A 310 15.35 6.08 13.34
N THR A 311 16.41 5.57 13.96
CA THR A 311 17.75 5.43 13.36
C THR A 311 17.73 4.44 12.19
N PHE A 312 18.72 4.53 11.29
CA PHE A 312 18.86 3.65 10.12
C PHE A 312 18.84 2.16 10.48
N LEU A 313 19.62 1.76 11.49
CA LEU A 313 19.69 0.38 11.94
C LEU A 313 18.35 -0.11 12.49
N ASN A 314 17.64 0.72 13.24
CA ASN A 314 16.31 0.38 13.75
C ASN A 314 15.29 0.29 12.61
N TRP A 315 15.37 1.19 11.62
CA TRP A 315 14.52 1.14 10.43
C TRP A 315 14.76 -0.12 9.58
N ILE A 316 16.02 -0.48 9.33
CA ILE A 316 16.37 -1.73 8.65
C ILE A 316 15.91 -2.93 9.47
N SER A 317 16.22 -2.97 10.77
CA SER A 317 15.82 -4.06 11.65
C SER A 317 14.31 -4.26 11.65
N ASP A 318 13.53 -3.17 11.75
CA ASP A 318 12.07 -3.22 11.70
C ASP A 318 11.56 -3.69 10.34
N LYS A 319 12.17 -3.23 9.23
CA LYS A 319 11.79 -3.67 7.89
C LYS A 319 12.13 -5.13 7.63
N LEU A 320 13.31 -5.58 8.04
CA LEU A 320 13.71 -6.96 7.98
C LEU A 320 12.84 -7.84 8.89
N LYS A 321 12.50 -7.39 10.10
CA LYS A 321 11.54 -8.08 10.99
C LYS A 321 10.16 -8.17 10.36
N GLN A 322 9.66 -7.09 9.79
CA GLN A 322 8.37 -7.06 9.10
C GLN A 322 8.36 -8.03 7.91
N LEU A 323 9.43 -8.06 7.12
CA LEU A 323 9.60 -8.99 6.01
C LEU A 323 9.72 -10.44 6.51
N ASN A 324 10.53 -10.67 7.54
CA ASN A 324 10.74 -11.98 8.17
C ASN A 324 9.45 -12.55 8.79
N ASN A 325 8.59 -11.68 9.34
CA ASN A 325 7.30 -12.08 9.92
C ASN A 325 6.25 -12.35 8.84
N ARG A 326 6.35 -11.70 7.68
CA ARG A 326 5.44 -11.94 6.54
C ARG A 326 5.81 -13.17 5.72
N MET A 327 7.10 -13.53 5.67
CA MET A 327 7.58 -14.63 4.84
C MET A 327 7.47 -15.99 5.53
N PRO A 328 6.82 -16.99 4.92
CA PRO A 328 6.90 -18.38 5.35
C PRO A 328 8.33 -18.93 5.21
N PHE A 329 8.65 -19.98 5.95
CA PHE A 329 9.99 -20.59 5.98
C PHE A 329 10.55 -20.93 4.58
N ILE A 330 9.73 -21.51 3.70
CA ILE A 330 10.17 -21.90 2.35
C ILE A 330 10.63 -20.72 1.48
N TYR A 331 10.04 -19.54 1.68
CA TYR A 331 10.39 -18.32 0.94
C TYR A 331 11.76 -17.84 1.39
N LYS A 332 12.03 -17.89 2.70
CA LYS A 332 13.32 -17.50 3.27
C LYS A 332 14.45 -18.36 2.74
N ILE A 333 14.26 -19.68 2.69
CA ILE A 333 15.27 -20.60 2.15
C ILE A 333 15.51 -20.34 0.66
N SER A 334 14.44 -20.17 -0.12
CA SER A 334 14.56 -19.95 -1.56
C SER A 334 15.29 -18.65 -1.89
N PHE A 335 14.88 -17.52 -1.28
CA PHE A 335 15.56 -16.23 -1.43
C PHE A 335 16.99 -16.26 -0.90
N GLY A 336 17.23 -16.94 0.23
CA GLY A 336 18.57 -17.12 0.79
C GLY A 336 19.50 -17.91 -0.14
N SER A 337 18.97 -18.93 -0.81
CA SER A 337 19.74 -19.75 -1.76
C SER A 337 20.10 -18.98 -3.01
N PHE A 338 19.18 -18.18 -3.55
CA PHE A 338 19.50 -17.25 -4.63
C PHE A 338 20.59 -16.25 -4.22
N ALA A 339 20.46 -15.63 -3.03
CA ALA A 339 21.45 -14.68 -2.54
C ALA A 339 22.84 -15.32 -2.35
N LEU A 340 22.89 -16.56 -1.83
CA LEU A 340 24.12 -17.33 -1.71
C LEU A 340 24.73 -17.63 -3.08
N LEU A 341 23.90 -18.02 -4.07
CA LEU A 341 24.36 -18.26 -5.43
C LEU A 341 24.97 -17.00 -6.05
N VAL A 342 24.29 -15.85 -5.95
CA VAL A 342 24.81 -14.56 -6.44
C VAL A 342 26.13 -14.21 -5.77
N LEU A 343 26.23 -14.42 -4.46
CA LEU A 343 27.44 -14.18 -3.70
C LEU A 343 28.58 -15.11 -4.14
N LEU A 344 28.32 -16.39 -4.36
CA LEU A 344 29.32 -17.34 -4.88
C LEU A 344 29.80 -16.97 -6.29
N VAL A 345 28.90 -16.56 -7.18
CA VAL A 345 29.26 -16.05 -8.50
C VAL A 345 30.19 -14.85 -8.36
N PHE A 346 29.81 -13.89 -7.50
CA PHE A 346 30.59 -12.68 -7.25
C PHE A 346 31.99 -12.99 -6.69
N PHE A 347 32.10 -13.91 -5.73
CA PHE A 347 33.39 -14.37 -5.20
C PHE A 347 34.26 -15.05 -6.26
N LYS A 348 33.64 -15.84 -7.16
CA LYS A 348 34.36 -16.47 -8.29
C LYS A 348 34.91 -15.41 -9.25
N THR A 349 34.20 -14.30 -9.47
CA THR A 349 34.64 -13.19 -10.31
C THR A 349 35.78 -12.38 -9.67
N ILE A 350 35.82 -12.27 -8.34
CA ILE A 350 36.85 -11.48 -7.63
C ILE A 350 38.19 -12.23 -7.52
N LYS A 351 38.17 -13.57 -7.51
CA LYS A 351 39.39 -14.35 -7.30
C LYS A 351 40.36 -14.18 -8.47
N SER A 352 41.57 -13.70 -8.19
CA SER A 352 42.66 -13.65 -9.17
C SER A 352 43.14 -15.07 -9.48
N PHE A 353 43.15 -15.43 -10.74
CA PHE A 353 43.67 -16.70 -11.23
C PHE A 353 45.13 -16.55 -11.63
N ASN A 354 45.92 -17.62 -11.50
CA ASN A 354 47.30 -17.60 -11.98
C ASN A 354 47.30 -17.63 -13.51
N GLU A 355 47.79 -16.55 -14.12
CA GLU A 355 47.91 -16.43 -15.57
C GLU A 355 49.25 -17.03 -16.02
N THR A 356 49.19 -18.00 -16.93
CA THR A 356 50.37 -18.56 -17.60
C THR A 356 50.36 -18.17 -19.06
N GLU A 357 51.49 -17.71 -19.59
CA GLU A 357 51.65 -17.43 -21.01
C GLU A 357 51.65 -18.73 -21.81
N VAL A 358 50.89 -18.74 -22.90
CA VAL A 358 50.76 -19.89 -23.81
C VAL A 358 50.87 -19.42 -25.25
N ARG A 359 51.24 -20.35 -26.14
CA ARG A 359 51.35 -20.11 -27.58
C ARG A 359 50.24 -20.85 -28.29
N LEU A 360 49.60 -20.16 -29.22
CA LEU A 360 48.67 -20.78 -30.15
C LEU A 360 49.46 -21.73 -31.06
N THR A 361 49.13 -23.02 -31.05
CA THR A 361 49.84 -24.02 -31.87
C THR A 361 48.98 -24.56 -33.00
N SER A 362 47.74 -24.93 -32.71
CA SER A 362 46.83 -25.48 -33.72
C SER A 362 45.37 -25.10 -33.47
N HIS A 363 44.50 -25.48 -34.40
CA HIS A 363 43.05 -25.27 -34.33
C HIS A 363 42.35 -26.38 -35.10
N TYR A 364 41.15 -26.75 -34.69
CA TYR A 364 40.33 -27.72 -35.41
C TYR A 364 38.84 -27.40 -35.25
N ILE A 365 38.04 -27.90 -36.19
CA ILE A 365 36.59 -27.74 -36.19
C ILE A 365 35.99 -29.14 -36.15
N GLU A 366 35.24 -29.44 -35.09
CA GLU A 366 34.46 -30.66 -35.01
C GLU A 366 33.08 -30.40 -35.59
N THR A 367 32.68 -31.19 -36.59
CA THR A 367 31.31 -31.20 -37.06
C THR A 367 30.52 -32.23 -36.27
N SER A 368 29.64 -31.78 -35.39
CA SER A 368 28.73 -32.64 -34.64
C SER A 368 27.49 -33.02 -35.48
N ARG A 369 26.65 -33.94 -34.98
CA ARG A 369 25.57 -34.63 -35.72
C ARG A 369 24.63 -33.66 -36.46
N PRO A 370 24.16 -34.00 -37.67
CA PRO A 370 23.27 -33.14 -38.47
C PRO A 370 21.93 -32.92 -37.77
N GLN A 371 21.43 -31.67 -37.79
CA GLN A 371 20.06 -31.33 -37.37
C GLN A 371 19.03 -31.78 -38.42
N SER A 372 17.78 -31.98 -38.01
CA SER A 372 16.70 -32.39 -38.93
C SER A 372 16.38 -31.37 -40.03
N ASN A 373 16.88 -30.14 -39.90
CA ASN A 373 16.77 -29.05 -40.87
C ASN A 373 17.95 -29.00 -41.88
N GLY A 374 18.86 -29.98 -41.85
CA GLY A 374 20.01 -30.07 -42.75
C GLY A 374 21.20 -29.19 -42.39
N ARG A 375 21.16 -28.44 -41.28
CA ARG A 375 22.32 -27.68 -40.79
C ARG A 375 23.22 -28.58 -39.93
N ILE A 376 24.53 -28.43 -40.11
CA ILE A 376 25.57 -29.15 -39.37
C ILE A 376 26.06 -28.23 -38.25
N TYR A 377 26.03 -28.71 -37.00
CA TYR A 377 26.66 -27.98 -35.90
C TYR A 377 28.18 -28.08 -36.03
N ARG A 378 28.86 -26.95 -35.80
CA ARG A 378 30.32 -26.85 -35.82
C ARG A 378 30.77 -26.35 -34.46
N ASP A 379 31.57 -27.15 -33.79
CA ASP A 379 32.27 -26.78 -32.56
C ASP A 379 33.70 -26.37 -32.94
N TYR A 380 34.07 -25.16 -32.53
CA TYR A 380 35.33 -24.54 -32.95
C TYR A 380 36.34 -24.64 -31.80
N PHE A 381 37.46 -25.31 -32.03
CA PHE A 381 38.48 -25.52 -31.02
C PHE A 381 39.79 -24.83 -31.37
N VAL A 382 40.38 -24.19 -30.37
CA VAL A 382 41.70 -23.56 -30.43
C VAL A 382 42.62 -24.28 -29.47
N VAL A 383 43.81 -24.64 -29.94
CA VAL A 383 44.80 -25.42 -29.18
C VAL A 383 46.01 -24.58 -28.83
N PHE A 384 46.35 -24.58 -27.55
CA PHE A 384 47.51 -23.88 -27.01
C PHE A 384 48.55 -24.87 -26.48
N ASN A 385 49.83 -24.62 -26.80
CA ASN A 385 50.98 -25.45 -26.41
C ASN A 385 50.81 -26.96 -26.73
N ASP A 386 50.05 -27.32 -27.77
CA ASP A 386 49.73 -28.70 -28.18
C ASP A 386 49.01 -29.59 -27.16
N GLU A 387 48.71 -29.09 -25.97
CA GLU A 387 48.06 -29.84 -24.90
C GLU A 387 46.68 -29.30 -24.53
N ILE A 388 46.45 -28.00 -24.73
CA ILE A 388 45.29 -27.30 -24.16
C ILE A 388 44.29 -26.98 -25.26
N SER A 389 43.24 -27.79 -25.42
CA SER A 389 42.14 -27.49 -26.32
C SER A 389 41.03 -26.70 -25.63
N VAL A 390 40.57 -25.64 -26.29
CA VAL A 390 39.54 -24.74 -25.77
C VAL A 390 38.46 -24.52 -26.81
N ASN A 391 37.20 -24.82 -26.46
CA ASN A 391 36.04 -24.56 -27.31
C ASN A 391 35.71 -23.06 -27.27
N VAL A 392 35.64 -22.43 -28.44
CA VAL A 392 35.37 -21.00 -28.62
C VAL A 392 34.18 -20.79 -29.56
N THR A 393 33.59 -19.60 -29.52
CA THR A 393 32.53 -19.26 -30.48
C THR A 393 33.10 -19.10 -31.89
N GLU A 394 32.27 -19.25 -32.92
CA GLU A 394 32.67 -19.05 -34.33
C GLU A 394 33.31 -17.67 -34.55
N ASN A 395 32.73 -16.62 -33.94
CA ASN A 395 33.26 -15.26 -34.06
C ASN A 395 34.64 -15.13 -33.42
N ASP A 396 34.82 -15.66 -32.21
CA ASP A 396 36.11 -15.62 -31.50
C ASP A 396 37.18 -16.42 -32.24
N PHE A 397 36.81 -17.60 -32.77
CA PHE A 397 37.68 -18.45 -33.58
C PHE A 397 38.25 -17.68 -34.79
N TYR A 398 37.37 -17.04 -35.56
CA TYR A 398 37.80 -16.25 -36.71
C TYR A 398 38.57 -15.00 -36.31
N GLU A 399 38.24 -14.36 -35.18
CA GLU A 399 38.99 -13.18 -34.72
C GLU A 399 40.42 -13.53 -34.30
N ILE A 400 40.61 -14.68 -33.63
CA ILE A 400 41.91 -15.19 -33.23
C ILE A 400 42.75 -15.58 -34.46
N LEU A 401 42.16 -16.30 -35.42
CA LEU A 401 42.91 -16.89 -36.54
C LEU A 401 43.06 -15.96 -37.75
N SER A 402 41.98 -15.32 -38.21
CA SER A 402 41.95 -14.64 -39.52
C SER A 402 42.55 -13.24 -39.49
N LYS A 403 42.34 -12.50 -38.39
CA LYS A 403 42.79 -11.12 -38.27
C LYS A 403 44.14 -10.97 -37.59
N ARG A 404 44.69 -12.06 -37.01
CA ARG A 404 45.86 -12.06 -36.12
C ARG A 404 45.90 -10.83 -35.23
N LYS A 405 44.73 -10.50 -34.67
CA LYS A 405 44.54 -9.28 -33.88
C LYS A 405 45.25 -9.36 -32.53
N TYR A 406 45.76 -10.52 -32.14
CA TYR A 406 46.35 -10.76 -30.83
C TYR A 406 47.62 -11.56 -31.03
N ASP A 407 48.65 -11.22 -30.25
CA ASP A 407 50.00 -11.73 -30.43
C ASP A 407 50.44 -12.55 -29.22
N THR A 408 49.86 -12.25 -28.05
CA THR A 408 50.14 -12.92 -26.78
C THR A 408 48.86 -13.50 -26.19
N TYR A 409 48.94 -14.72 -25.68
CA TYR A 409 47.82 -15.42 -25.07
C TYR A 409 48.19 -15.81 -23.64
N LYS A 410 47.32 -15.51 -22.68
CA LYS A 410 47.46 -15.94 -21.28
C LYS A 410 46.26 -16.79 -20.89
N ILE A 411 46.53 -17.96 -20.33
CA ILE A 411 45.48 -18.83 -19.79
C ILE A 411 45.46 -18.70 -18.29
N ALA A 412 44.26 -18.47 -17.76
CA ALA A 412 44.01 -18.42 -16.34
C ALA A 412 43.38 -19.73 -15.88
N ARG A 413 44.04 -20.41 -14.93
CA ARG A 413 43.56 -21.67 -14.36
C ARG A 413 43.18 -21.52 -12.90
N ASN A 414 42.18 -22.26 -12.44
CA ASN A 414 41.86 -22.38 -11.02
C ASN A 414 42.78 -23.40 -10.30
N ASN A 415 42.56 -23.59 -9.00
CA ASN A 415 43.32 -24.54 -8.19
C ASN A 415 43.09 -26.03 -8.55
N THR A 416 41.99 -26.36 -9.25
CA THR A 416 41.70 -27.68 -9.81
C THR A 416 42.20 -27.84 -11.26
N ASN A 417 43.01 -26.89 -11.74
CA ASN A 417 43.62 -26.85 -13.07
C ASN A 417 42.62 -26.63 -14.23
N GLU A 418 41.38 -26.24 -13.92
CA GLU A 418 40.37 -25.90 -14.92
C GLU A 418 40.60 -24.50 -15.50
N ILE A 419 40.41 -24.38 -16.82
CA ILE A 419 40.55 -23.12 -17.55
C ILE A 419 39.34 -22.22 -17.24
N GLN A 420 39.61 -21.03 -16.72
CA GLN A 420 38.57 -20.05 -16.35
C GLN A 420 38.45 -18.94 -17.39
N TYR A 421 39.56 -18.51 -17.98
CA TYR A 421 39.55 -17.60 -19.13
C TYR A 421 40.86 -17.69 -19.93
N VAL A 422 40.78 -17.30 -21.20
CA VAL A 422 41.92 -17.04 -22.08
C VAL A 422 41.91 -15.53 -22.33
N ARG A 423 42.98 -14.85 -21.94
CA ARG A 423 43.21 -13.43 -22.20
C ARG A 423 44.01 -13.30 -23.50
N LEU A 424 43.42 -12.61 -24.46
CA LEU A 424 44.01 -12.29 -25.74
C LEU A 424 44.59 -10.88 -25.64
N ILE A 425 45.89 -10.72 -25.92
CA ILE A 425 46.57 -9.43 -25.78
C ILE A 425 47.12 -9.04 -27.15
N ASN A 426 46.74 -7.84 -27.58
CA ASN A 426 47.36 -7.19 -28.73
C ASN A 426 48.47 -6.28 -28.23
N SER A 427 49.73 -6.67 -28.46
CA SER A 427 50.89 -5.94 -27.98
C SER A 427 51.06 -4.57 -28.65
N ASN A 428 50.50 -4.40 -29.86
CA ASN A 428 50.61 -3.16 -30.64
C ASN A 428 49.58 -2.10 -30.24
N THR A 429 48.43 -2.47 -29.67
CA THR A 429 47.33 -1.55 -29.33
C THR A 429 47.03 -1.46 -27.84
N ASP A 430 47.76 -2.23 -27.02
CA ASP A 430 47.55 -2.41 -25.57
C ASP A 430 46.08 -2.74 -25.20
N LYS A 431 45.36 -3.36 -26.15
CA LYS A 431 44.00 -3.84 -25.95
C LYS A 431 44.06 -5.31 -25.54
N ASP A 432 43.41 -5.62 -24.43
CA ASP A 432 43.18 -6.98 -23.99
C ASP A 432 41.69 -7.35 -24.08
N THR A 433 41.43 -8.57 -24.51
CA THR A 433 40.09 -9.16 -24.47
C THR A 433 40.16 -10.48 -23.71
N ARG A 434 39.08 -10.84 -23.03
CA ARG A 434 39.00 -12.07 -22.24
C ARG A 434 37.89 -12.95 -22.77
N ILE A 435 38.23 -14.16 -23.14
CA ILE A 435 37.27 -15.23 -23.41
C ILE A 435 37.15 -16.02 -22.11
N ASN A 436 36.02 -15.91 -21.41
CA ASN A 436 35.83 -16.65 -20.16
C ASN A 436 35.18 -18.02 -20.43
N PHE A 437 35.51 -19.02 -19.61
CA PHE A 437 35.04 -20.40 -19.72
C PHE A 437 34.42 -20.82 -18.38
N GLY A 438 33.30 -21.57 -18.44
CA GLY A 438 32.61 -22.11 -17.25
C GLY A 438 31.09 -21.96 -17.23
N VAL A 439 30.45 -22.59 -16.23
CA VAL A 439 28.98 -22.74 -16.09
C VAL A 439 28.23 -21.41 -15.85
N LEU A 440 28.94 -20.33 -15.50
CA LEU A 440 28.33 -19.03 -15.17
C LEU A 440 28.84 -17.90 -16.05
N HIS A 441 29.18 -18.20 -17.31
CA HIS A 441 29.44 -17.16 -18.33
C HIS A 441 28.19 -16.33 -18.60
N SER A 442 28.36 -15.07 -19.05
CA SER A 442 27.26 -14.23 -19.57
C SER A 442 26.48 -14.84 -20.73
N SER A 443 27.01 -15.91 -21.32
CA SER A 443 26.43 -16.67 -22.44
C SER A 443 25.80 -17.98 -21.97
N ASN A 444 25.90 -18.33 -20.68
CA ASN A 444 25.31 -19.55 -20.16
C ASN A 444 23.82 -19.32 -19.90
N PRO A 445 22.92 -20.07 -20.57
CA PRO A 445 21.47 -19.93 -20.39
C PRO A 445 21.02 -20.16 -18.95
N LEU A 446 21.81 -20.87 -18.14
CA LEU A 446 21.50 -21.17 -16.74
C LEU A 446 21.46 -19.91 -15.86
N LEU A 447 22.38 -18.96 -16.04
CA LEU A 447 22.37 -17.71 -15.26
C LEU A 447 21.16 -16.84 -15.64
N LEU A 448 20.85 -16.78 -16.93
CA LEU A 448 19.65 -16.11 -17.43
C LEU A 448 18.38 -16.76 -16.86
N LEU A 449 18.30 -18.09 -16.89
CA LEU A 449 17.18 -18.86 -16.34
C LEU A 449 17.00 -18.58 -14.84
N ILE A 450 18.08 -18.65 -14.07
CA ILE A 450 18.09 -18.37 -12.62
C ILE A 450 17.62 -16.94 -12.32
N SER A 451 18.06 -15.98 -13.12
CA SER A 451 17.67 -14.56 -12.99
C SER A 451 16.20 -14.33 -13.32
N LEU A 452 15.70 -14.92 -14.41
CA LEU A 452 14.29 -14.87 -14.80
C LEU A 452 13.40 -15.54 -13.75
N LEU A 453 13.86 -16.67 -13.22
CA LEU A 453 13.18 -17.43 -12.20
C LEU A 453 13.09 -16.64 -10.89
N PHE A 454 14.13 -15.88 -10.52
CA PHE A 454 14.08 -14.94 -9.39
C PHE A 454 13.08 -13.79 -9.62
N LEU A 455 13.05 -13.20 -10.82
CA LEU A 455 12.04 -12.19 -11.16
C LEU A 455 10.62 -12.72 -11.01
N SER A 456 10.40 -13.96 -11.44
CA SER A 456 9.11 -14.64 -11.29
C SER A 456 8.77 -14.92 -9.82
N GLN A 457 9.75 -15.27 -8.97
CA GLN A 457 9.55 -15.38 -7.53
C GLN A 457 9.09 -14.07 -6.89
N LEU A 458 9.68 -12.94 -7.28
CA LEU A 458 9.29 -11.62 -6.77
C LEU A 458 7.84 -11.29 -7.16
N TYR A 459 7.43 -11.62 -8.38
CA TYR A 459 6.04 -11.47 -8.84
C TYR A 459 5.08 -12.33 -8.01
N VAL A 460 5.40 -13.62 -7.87
CA VAL A 460 4.60 -14.60 -7.12
C VAL A 460 4.47 -14.18 -5.66
N PHE A 461 5.55 -13.69 -5.03
CA PHE A 461 5.53 -13.21 -3.65
C PHE A 461 4.68 -11.95 -3.45
N ASN A 462 4.72 -10.99 -4.38
CA ASN A 462 4.05 -9.70 -4.21
C ASN A 462 2.56 -9.74 -4.59
N ASN A 463 2.19 -10.56 -5.58
CA ASN A 463 0.86 -10.49 -6.19
C ASN A 463 -0.07 -11.64 -5.77
N LEU A 464 0.46 -12.84 -5.50
CA LEU A 464 -0.35 -14.02 -5.16
C LEU A 464 -0.45 -14.18 -3.64
N THR A 465 -1.42 -13.48 -3.05
CA THR A 465 -1.64 -13.43 -1.59
C THR A 465 -2.96 -14.06 -1.15
N ALA A 466 -3.79 -14.53 -2.08
CA ALA A 466 -5.08 -15.10 -1.75
C ALA A 466 -4.94 -16.50 -1.09
N PRO A 467 -5.84 -16.89 -0.16
CA PRO A 467 -5.72 -18.15 0.59
C PRO A 467 -5.68 -19.40 -0.30
N ASN A 468 -6.42 -19.38 -1.41
CA ASN A 468 -6.49 -20.43 -2.42
C ASN A 468 -5.21 -20.55 -3.28
N GLU A 469 -4.41 -19.49 -3.38
CA GLU A 469 -3.18 -19.46 -4.19
C GLU A 469 -1.95 -19.92 -3.39
N LEU A 470 -2.04 -19.96 -2.05
CA LEU A 470 -0.91 -20.21 -1.15
C LEU A 470 -0.19 -21.54 -1.43
N ALA A 471 -0.92 -22.59 -1.83
CA ALA A 471 -0.35 -23.90 -2.15
C ALA A 471 0.55 -23.84 -3.39
N PHE A 472 0.10 -23.15 -4.44
CA PHE A 472 0.87 -22.91 -5.65
C PHE A 472 2.11 -22.06 -5.34
N THR A 473 1.95 -20.97 -4.60
CA THR A 473 3.04 -20.06 -4.23
C THR A 473 4.14 -20.80 -3.46
N LYS A 474 3.79 -21.70 -2.53
CA LYS A 474 4.75 -22.55 -1.81
C LYS A 474 5.44 -23.57 -2.71
N GLY A 475 4.70 -24.24 -3.58
CA GLY A 475 5.25 -25.21 -4.53
C GLY A 475 6.24 -24.57 -5.51
N TYR A 476 5.89 -23.38 -6.02
CA TYR A 476 6.78 -22.59 -6.87
C TYR A 476 8.07 -22.21 -6.14
N MET A 477 7.98 -21.71 -4.91
CA MET A 477 9.16 -21.34 -4.11
C MET A 477 10.08 -22.54 -3.83
N PHE A 478 9.52 -23.74 -3.62
CA PHE A 478 10.29 -24.98 -3.46
C PHE A 478 10.98 -25.41 -4.76
N PHE A 479 10.26 -25.39 -5.89
CA PHE A 479 10.84 -25.67 -7.19
C PHE A 479 12.02 -24.75 -7.48
N SER A 480 11.83 -23.44 -7.28
CA SER A 480 12.90 -22.48 -7.47
C SER A 480 14.11 -22.72 -6.57
N PHE A 481 13.86 -23.09 -5.32
CA PHE A 481 14.92 -23.44 -4.37
C PHE A 481 15.76 -24.62 -4.87
N MET A 482 15.14 -25.67 -5.41
CA MET A 482 15.85 -26.80 -6.01
C MET A 482 16.73 -26.38 -7.19
N VAL A 483 16.22 -25.49 -8.06
CA VAL A 483 17.01 -24.94 -9.18
C VAL A 483 18.20 -24.13 -8.67
N TYR A 484 18.04 -23.32 -7.63
CA TYR A 484 19.15 -22.59 -7.03
C TYR A 484 20.18 -23.51 -6.36
N LEU A 485 19.73 -24.57 -5.69
CA LEU A 485 20.61 -25.60 -5.13
C LEU A 485 21.47 -26.26 -6.21
N TYR A 486 20.86 -26.60 -7.34
CA TYR A 486 21.57 -27.14 -8.49
C TYR A 486 22.61 -26.15 -9.03
N GLY A 487 22.24 -24.87 -9.14
CA GLY A 487 23.19 -23.82 -9.51
C GLY A 487 24.34 -23.64 -8.52
N ILE A 488 24.06 -23.68 -7.21
CA ILE A 488 25.08 -23.64 -6.15
C ILE A 488 26.02 -24.84 -6.26
N TYR A 489 25.47 -26.05 -6.42
CA TYR A 489 26.24 -27.28 -6.57
C TYR A 489 27.26 -27.14 -7.69
N HIS A 490 26.83 -26.76 -8.90
CA HIS A 490 27.71 -26.54 -10.06
C HIS A 490 28.65 -25.34 -9.94
N THR A 491 28.41 -24.43 -8.99
CA THR A 491 29.30 -23.31 -8.74
C THR A 491 30.46 -23.71 -7.83
N ILE A 492 30.20 -24.65 -6.91
CA ILE A 492 31.15 -25.13 -5.90
C ILE A 492 31.95 -26.33 -6.40
N PHE A 493 31.27 -27.30 -7.03
CA PHE A 493 31.79 -28.56 -7.55
C PHE A 493 31.73 -28.55 -9.07
#